data_AF-A0A329T787-F1
#
_entry.id   AF-A0A329T787-F1
#
_cell.length_a   1.000
_cell.length_b   1.000
_cell.length_c   1.000
_cell.angle_alpha   90.00
_cell.angle_beta   90.00
_cell.angle_gamma   90.00
#
_symmetry.space_group_name_H-M   'P 1'
#
loop_
_entity.id
_entity.type
_entity.pdbx_description
1 polymer ?
#
loop_
_entity_poly.entity_id
_entity_poly.type
_entity_poly.pdbx_seq_one_letter_code
_entity_poly.pdbx_strand_id
1 'polypeptide(L)'
;SEFFKLVCTETEDVTGGKADNRGGLAGNDERFYNRYYDIPCPSVGPRGDRAHGPDEYAEIDSLVETAQILATTAMDWCGVKNIK
;
A
#
# COMPACT_ATOMS: atom_id res chain seq x y z
N SER A 1 -2.19 -2.85 13.30
CA SER A 1 -3.08 -4.02 13.19
C SER A 1 -2.31 -5.20 12.60
N GLU A 2 -2.89 -6.40 12.57
CA GLU A 2 -2.33 -7.53 11.82
C GLU A 2 -2.23 -7.20 10.33
N PHE A 3 -3.29 -6.64 9.74
CA PHE A 3 -3.31 -6.20 8.34
C PHE A 3 -2.17 -5.23 7.99
N PHE A 4 -1.89 -4.26 8.87
CA PHE A 4 -0.76 -3.34 8.67
C PHE A 4 0.60 -4.06 8.65
N LYS A 5 0.80 -5.05 9.52
CA LYS A 5 2.05 -5.81 9.56
C LYS A 5 2.22 -6.65 8.29
N LEU A 6 1.14 -7.29 7.83
CA LEU A 6 1.15 -8.02 6.56
C LEU A 6 1.56 -7.10 5.41
N VAL A 7 0.94 -5.93 5.29
CA VAL A 7 1.28 -4.95 4.26
C VAL A 7 2.77 -4.54 4.32
N CYS A 8 3.33 -4.33 5.52
CA CYS A 8 4.76 -4.08 5.67
C CYS A 8 5.59 -5.27 5.17
N THR A 9 5.27 -6.51 5.57
CA THR A 9 5.96 -7.72 5.11
C THR A 9 5.95 -7.84 3.59
N GLU A 10 4.79 -7.74 2.96
CA GLU A 10 4.66 -7.80 1.50
C GLU A 10 5.45 -6.69 0.79
N THR A 11 5.49 -5.49 1.39
CA THR A 11 6.31 -4.38 0.88
C THR A 11 7.79 -4.72 0.94
N GLU A 12 8.27 -5.28 2.04
CA GLU A 12 9.67 -5.66 2.22
C GLU A 12 10.06 -6.79 1.27
N ASP A 13 9.20 -7.79 1.07
CA ASP A 13 9.45 -8.93 0.20
C ASP A 13 9.49 -8.54 -1.29
N VAL A 14 8.58 -7.66 -1.73
CA VAL A 14 8.56 -7.18 -3.12
C VAL A 14 9.73 -6.24 -3.43
N THR A 15 10.03 -5.31 -2.52
CA THR A 15 11.04 -4.26 -2.78
C THR A 15 12.46 -4.67 -2.40
N GLY A 16 12.63 -5.70 -1.57
CA GLY A 16 13.90 -6.07 -0.95
C GLY A 16 14.44 -5.02 0.05
N GLY A 17 13.68 -3.95 0.30
CA GLY A 17 14.01 -2.87 1.23
C GLY A 17 13.21 -2.95 2.52
N LYS A 18 13.56 -2.14 3.51
CA LYS A 18 12.77 -2.03 4.74
C LYS A 18 11.56 -1.11 4.51
N ALA A 19 10.38 -1.53 4.97
CA ALA A 19 9.18 -0.70 4.90
C ALA A 19 9.35 0.53 5.80
N ASP A 20 9.07 1.71 5.26
CA ASP A 20 9.07 2.96 6.03
C ASP A 20 7.65 3.43 6.31
N ASN A 21 7.37 3.71 7.58
CA ASN A 21 6.07 4.06 8.10
C ASN A 21 6.02 5.54 8.41
N ARG A 22 5.31 6.30 7.56
CA ARG A 22 5.25 7.76 7.66
C ARG A 22 3.82 8.25 7.74
N GLY A 23 3.63 9.37 8.44
CA GLY A 23 2.41 10.16 8.35
C GLY A 23 2.52 11.21 7.24
N GLY A 24 1.38 11.76 6.82
CA GLY A 24 1.31 12.86 5.87
C GLY A 24 0.32 13.93 6.34
N LEU A 25 0.46 15.15 5.82
CA LEU A 25 -0.51 16.22 6.02
C LEU A 25 -1.63 16.22 4.96
N ALA A 26 -1.50 15.38 3.93
CA ALA A 26 -2.56 15.15 2.96
C ALA A 26 -3.74 14.43 3.62
N GLY A 27 -4.95 14.87 3.30
CA GLY A 27 -6.16 14.21 3.77
C GLY A 27 -6.48 13.03 2.86
N ASN A 28 -6.40 11.81 3.40
CA ASN A 28 -6.79 10.60 2.67
C ASN A 28 -8.05 9.96 3.29
N ASP A 29 -8.75 9.14 2.51
CA ASP A 29 -10.06 8.58 2.87
C ASP A 29 -9.98 7.46 3.91
N GLU A 30 -8.82 6.83 4.09
CA GLU A 30 -8.57 5.79 5.10
C GLU A 30 -8.91 6.31 6.52
N ARG A 31 -8.86 7.63 6.75
CA ARG A 31 -9.26 8.24 8.02
C ARG A 31 -10.69 7.91 8.41
N PHE A 32 -11.61 7.76 7.45
CA PHE A 32 -13.02 7.49 7.74
C PHE A 32 -13.20 6.06 8.23
N TYR A 33 -12.58 5.11 7.55
CA TYR A 33 -12.58 3.69 7.92
C TYR A 33 -11.95 3.46 9.31
N ASN A 34 -10.78 4.06 9.56
CA ASN A 34 -10.09 3.92 10.83
C ASN A 34 -10.84 4.62 12.00
N ARG A 35 -11.39 5.83 11.80
CA ARG A 35 -12.00 6.61 12.91
C ARG A 35 -13.43 6.22 13.25
N TYR A 36 -14.20 5.74 12.28
CA TYR A 36 -15.65 5.57 12.45
C TYR A 36 -16.11 4.11 12.32
N TYR A 37 -15.26 3.19 11.88
CA TYR A 37 -15.65 1.80 11.60
C TYR A 37 -14.69 0.75 12.18
N ASP A 38 -13.64 1.14 12.90
CA ASP A 38 -12.61 0.24 13.43
C ASP A 38 -11.97 -0.68 12.37
N ILE A 39 -11.94 -0.23 11.11
CA ILE A 39 -11.36 -0.97 9.98
C ILE A 39 -9.91 -0.51 9.80
N PRO A 40 -8.90 -1.38 10.00
CA PRO A 40 -7.52 -1.02 9.75
C PRO A 40 -7.28 -0.77 8.27
N CYS A 41 -6.87 0.45 7.93
CA CYS A 41 -6.70 0.85 6.53
C CYS A 41 -5.37 1.63 6.37
N PRO A 42 -4.24 0.92 6.16
CA PRO A 42 -2.98 1.55 5.82
C PRO A 42 -2.95 1.99 4.36
N SER A 43 -2.21 3.07 4.08
CA SER A 43 -2.03 3.58 2.73
C SER A 43 -0.70 3.07 2.14
N VAL A 44 -0.75 2.55 0.91
CA VAL A 44 0.42 2.08 0.15
C VAL A 44 0.28 2.54 -1.28
N GLY A 45 1.34 3.12 -1.84
CA GLY A 45 1.33 3.64 -3.19
C GLY A 45 2.74 3.74 -3.78
N PRO A 46 2.83 4.03 -5.09
CA PRO A 46 4.10 4.14 -5.77
C PRO A 46 4.85 5.41 -5.35
N ARG A 47 6.15 5.41 -5.60
CA ARG A 47 6.96 6.62 -5.58
C ARG A 47 6.55 7.53 -6.75
N GLY A 48 6.55 8.82 -6.47
CA GLY A 48 6.18 9.89 -7.38
C GLY A 48 6.39 11.24 -6.71
N ASP A 49 6.15 12.32 -7.45
CA ASP A 49 6.30 13.67 -6.92
C ASP A 49 5.37 14.65 -7.65
N ARG A 50 5.24 15.84 -7.08
CA ARG A 50 4.47 16.98 -7.60
C ARG A 50 2.99 16.65 -7.80
N ALA A 51 2.41 15.87 -6.89
CA ALA A 51 0.96 15.67 -6.84
C ALA A 51 0.22 17.01 -6.90
N HIS A 52 -0.76 17.15 -7.80
CA HIS A 52 -1.48 18.40 -8.10
C HIS A 52 -0.65 19.49 -8.82
N GLY A 53 0.51 19.15 -9.36
CA GLY A 53 1.41 20.06 -10.08
C GLY A 53 1.48 19.77 -11.59
N PRO A 54 2.00 20.70 -12.40
CA PRO A 54 2.08 20.55 -13.86
C PRO A 54 3.04 19.43 -14.32
N ASP A 55 4.03 19.09 -13.48
CA ASP A 55 5.04 18.07 -13.76
C ASP A 55 4.84 16.82 -12.87
N GLU A 56 3.60 16.54 -12.47
CA GLU A 56 3.23 15.35 -11.68
C GLU A 56 3.66 14.06 -12.39
N TYR A 57 4.25 13.13 -11.62
CA TYR A 57 4.66 11.84 -12.16
C TYR A 57 4.68 10.74 -11.10
N ALA A 58 4.70 9.49 -11.58
CA ALA A 58 5.01 8.30 -10.81
C ALA A 58 6.19 7.55 -11.45
N GLU A 59 7.00 6.88 -10.63
CA GLU A 59 8.08 6.02 -11.11
C GLU A 59 7.50 4.68 -11.61
N ILE A 60 7.83 4.29 -12.85
CA ILE A 60 7.26 3.10 -13.50
C ILE A 60 7.58 1.82 -12.70
N ASP A 61 8.84 1.64 -12.29
CA ASP A 61 9.24 0.45 -11.53
C ASP A 61 8.49 0.38 -10.18
N SER A 62 8.36 1.53 -9.49
CA SER A 62 7.62 1.58 -8.22
C SER A 62 6.12 1.35 -8.39
N LEU A 63 5.54 1.70 -9.54
CA LEU A 63 4.16 1.38 -9.88
C LEU A 63 3.97 -0.13 -10.04
N VAL A 64 4.92 -0.82 -10.67
CA VAL A 64 4.90 -2.29 -10.79
C VAL A 64 5.08 -2.96 -9.43
N GLU A 65 6.04 -2.49 -8.61
CA GLU A 65 6.22 -2.95 -7.23
C GLU A 65 4.92 -2.77 -6.42
N THR A 66 4.27 -1.61 -6.52
CA THR A 66 3.00 -1.35 -5.82
C THR A 66 1.91 -2.34 -6.23
N ALA A 67 1.79 -2.62 -7.54
CA ALA A 67 0.82 -3.59 -8.03
C ALA A 67 1.09 -5.00 -7.48
N GLN A 68 2.37 -5.39 -7.38
CA GLN A 68 2.77 -6.66 -6.77
C GLN A 68 2.42 -6.69 -5.28
N ILE A 69 2.75 -5.65 -4.51
CA ILE A 69 2.43 -5.54 -3.08
C ILE A 69 0.93 -5.68 -2.84
N LEU A 70 0.11 -4.99 -3.63
CA LEU A 70 -1.36 -5.08 -3.53
C LEU A 70 -1.83 -6.50 -3.84
N ALA A 71 -1.27 -7.14 -4.87
CA ALA A 71 -1.63 -8.50 -5.26
C ALA A 71 -1.24 -9.52 -4.18
N THR A 72 -0.01 -9.49 -3.68
CA THR A 72 0.46 -10.44 -2.67
C THR A 72 -0.21 -10.23 -1.32
N THR A 73 -0.42 -8.96 -0.91
CA THR A 73 -1.25 -8.65 0.28
C THR A 73 -2.65 -9.24 0.14
N ALA A 74 -3.30 -9.09 -1.01
CA ALA A 74 -4.63 -9.64 -1.22
C ALA A 74 -4.64 -11.17 -1.20
N MET A 75 -3.62 -11.82 -1.80
CA MET A 75 -3.47 -13.28 -1.79
C MET A 75 -3.29 -13.82 -0.37
N ASP A 76 -2.47 -13.17 0.44
CA ASP A 76 -2.14 -13.63 1.78
C ASP A 76 -3.20 -13.27 2.81
N TRP A 77 -3.89 -12.14 2.64
CA TRP A 77 -4.99 -11.74 3.50
C TRP A 77 -6.29 -12.52 3.22
N CYS A 78 -6.66 -12.65 1.95
CA CYS A 78 -7.93 -13.27 1.56
C CYS A 78 -7.80 -14.78 1.29
N GLY A 79 -6.58 -15.27 1.06
CA GLY A 79 -6.31 -16.59 0.53
C GLY A 79 -6.52 -16.68 -0.99
N VAL A 80 -5.91 -17.68 -1.61
CA VAL A 80 -6.10 -18.01 -3.03
C VAL A 80 -6.85 -19.33 -3.18
N LYS A 81 -7.78 -19.37 -4.14
CA LYS A 81 -8.44 -20.61 -4.53
C LYS A 81 -7.60 -21.33 -5.57
N ASN A 82 -7.24 -22.58 -5.29
CA ASN A 82 -6.67 -23.46 -6.32
C ASN A 82 -7.70 -23.71 -7.43
N ILE A 83 -7.39 -23.27 -8.64
CA ILE A 83 -8.15 -23.61 -9.83
C ILE A 83 -7.51 -24.87 -10.40
N LYS A 84 -8.25 -25.99 -10.39
CA LYS A 84 -7.86 -27.23 -11.05
C LYS A 84 -8.24 -27.17 -12.52
#